data_AF-A0A519VL22-F1
#
_entry.id   AF-A0A519VL22-F1
#
_cell.length_a   1.000
_cell.length_b   1.000
_cell.length_c   1.000
_cell.angle_alpha   90.00
_cell.angle_beta   90.00
_cell.angle_gamma   90.00
#
_symmetry.space_group_name_H-M   'P 1'
#
loop_
_entity.id
_entity.type
_entity.pdbx_description
1 polymer ?
#
loop_
_entity_poly.entity_id
_entity_poly.type
_entity_poly.pdbx_seq_one_letter_code
_entity_poly.pdbx_strand_id
1 'polypeptide(L)'
;MNNFTISEFPSEVIKELNFYVYRLIDPRNGETFYVGKGNGNRIFQHLKCSENILDDDETDLELRFKRIRDIQKCGLNVIHIIHRHGLDSSTAFHIEAALLDAYPGTTNVVGGHYSNDTGPMNAYEILMRYKAEPAEIKHNVVLININRTISERDIYSCVRFAWKLDVDRARKAEYVLAIEKGIIVGVFKPLKWELARKQYFPEFEGHTNKRYGFIGEEANEDIQSLYIRKRIPEKFRKKGAANPIKYSYGR
;
A
#
# COMPACT_ATOMS: atom_id res chain seq x y z
N MET A 1 1.27 -11.12 -38.79
CA MET A 1 1.80 -10.49 -37.57
C MET A 1 1.91 -9.00 -37.85
N ASN A 2 1.13 -8.15 -37.17
CA ASN A 2 1.17 -6.72 -37.43
C ASN A 2 2.45 -6.13 -36.81
N ASN A 3 3.40 -5.78 -37.68
CA ASN A 3 4.69 -5.13 -37.36
C ASN A 3 4.53 -3.61 -37.12
N PHE A 4 3.50 -3.18 -36.42
CA PHE A 4 3.42 -1.77 -36.00
C PHE A 4 4.01 -1.64 -34.60
N THR A 5 5.32 -1.39 -34.54
CA THR A 5 5.96 -0.88 -33.33
C THR A 5 5.47 0.55 -33.12
N ILE A 6 4.38 0.71 -32.36
CA ILE A 6 3.81 2.03 -32.03
C ILE A 6 4.58 2.58 -30.83
N SER A 7 5.21 3.74 -30.99
CA SER A 7 5.93 4.45 -29.93
C SER A 7 5.22 5.72 -29.46
N GLU A 8 4.17 6.15 -30.17
CA GLU A 8 3.35 7.30 -29.85
C GLU A 8 1.98 7.23 -30.55
N PHE A 9 0.99 7.85 -29.93
CA PHE A 9 -0.32 8.10 -30.52
C PHE A 9 -0.32 9.45 -31.25
N PRO A 10 -0.90 9.51 -32.46
CA PRO A 10 -1.25 10.76 -33.12
C PRO A 10 -2.18 11.64 -32.28
N SER A 11 -2.23 12.94 -32.57
CA SER A 11 -2.98 13.91 -31.75
C SER A 11 -4.49 13.65 -31.78
N GLU A 12 -5.03 13.20 -32.92
CA GLU A 12 -6.41 12.79 -33.10
C GLU A 12 -6.76 11.59 -32.20
N VAL A 13 -5.84 10.62 -32.05
CA VAL A 13 -6.04 9.47 -31.18
C VAL A 13 -5.95 9.88 -29.70
N ILE A 14 -5.00 10.74 -29.35
CA ILE A 14 -4.87 11.27 -27.97
C ILE A 14 -6.16 11.97 -27.52
N LYS A 15 -6.79 12.72 -28.42
CA LYS A 15 -8.04 13.43 -28.14
C LYS A 15 -9.18 12.47 -27.78
N GLU A 16 -9.33 11.38 -28.53
CA GLU A 16 -10.34 10.34 -28.29
C GLU A 16 -10.01 9.47 -27.06
N LEU A 17 -8.72 9.26 -26.77
CA LEU A 17 -8.29 8.46 -25.62
C LEU A 17 -8.60 9.11 -24.27
N ASN A 18 -8.57 10.45 -24.17
CA ASN A 18 -8.67 11.20 -22.91
C ASN A 18 -7.81 10.54 -21.79
N PHE A 19 -8.37 10.24 -20.61
CA PHE A 19 -7.72 9.33 -19.67
C PHE A 19 -8.02 7.88 -20.02
N TYR A 20 -7.02 7.03 -19.82
CA TYR A 20 -7.12 5.60 -20.06
C TYR A 20 -6.37 4.82 -18.97
N VAL A 21 -6.71 3.54 -18.83
CA VAL A 21 -5.99 2.62 -17.94
C VAL A 21 -5.38 1.52 -18.78
N TYR A 22 -4.11 1.21 -18.52
CA TYR A 22 -3.33 0.28 -19.31
C TYR A 22 -2.52 -0.67 -18.44
N ARG A 23 -2.05 -1.74 -19.08
CA ARG A 23 -1.15 -2.74 -18.51
C ARG A 23 0.06 -2.93 -19.43
N LEU A 24 1.22 -3.21 -18.83
CA LEU A 24 2.41 -3.65 -19.54
C LEU A 24 2.63 -5.14 -19.25
N ILE A 25 2.86 -5.90 -20.32
CA ILE A 25 3.01 -7.35 -20.26
C ILE A 25 4.40 -7.76 -20.73
N ASP A 26 5.02 -8.67 -19.99
CA ASP A 26 6.26 -9.32 -20.37
C ASP A 26 5.95 -10.43 -21.40
N PRO A 27 6.38 -10.30 -22.66
CA PRO A 27 6.04 -11.27 -23.70
C PRO A 27 6.68 -12.64 -23.50
N ARG A 28 7.66 -12.78 -22.59
CA ARG A 28 8.37 -14.05 -22.35
C ARG A 28 7.53 -15.03 -21.55
N ASN A 29 6.63 -14.53 -20.69
CA ASN A 29 5.83 -15.35 -19.79
C ASN A 29 4.35 -14.92 -19.69
N GLY A 30 3.96 -13.82 -20.34
CA GLY A 30 2.59 -13.30 -20.31
C GLY A 30 2.22 -12.55 -19.01
N GLU A 31 3.19 -12.29 -18.13
CA GLU A 31 2.98 -11.64 -16.83
C GLU A 31 2.63 -10.15 -17.00
N THR A 32 1.57 -9.70 -16.33
CA THR A 32 1.33 -8.26 -16.14
C THR A 32 2.29 -7.75 -15.06
N PHE A 33 3.32 -7.01 -15.45
CA PHE A 33 4.29 -6.47 -14.50
C PHE A 33 4.00 -5.01 -14.13
N TYR A 34 3.09 -4.33 -14.83
CA TYR A 34 2.71 -2.95 -14.50
C TYR A 34 1.27 -2.65 -14.89
N VAL A 35 0.57 -1.89 -14.03
CA VAL A 35 -0.74 -1.30 -14.30
C VAL A 35 -0.63 0.20 -14.07
N GLY A 36 -1.23 1.00 -14.93
CA GLY A 36 -1.20 2.45 -14.75
C GLY A 36 -2.33 3.21 -15.42
N LYS A 37 -2.65 4.38 -14.86
CA LYS A 37 -3.42 5.43 -15.53
C LYS A 37 -2.53 6.23 -16.48
N GLY A 38 -3.08 6.54 -17.65
CA GLY A 38 -2.42 7.25 -18.75
C GLY A 38 -3.25 8.43 -19.26
N ASN A 39 -2.57 9.44 -19.80
CA ASN A 39 -3.12 10.47 -20.69
C ASN A 39 -2.03 10.79 -21.73
N GLY A 40 -2.43 11.09 -22.97
CA GLY A 40 -1.51 11.24 -24.08
C GLY A 40 -0.62 10.01 -24.27
N ASN A 41 0.70 10.23 -24.45
CA ASN A 41 1.68 9.17 -24.72
C ASN A 41 2.30 8.52 -23.48
N ARG A 42 1.68 8.68 -22.29
CA ARG A 42 2.19 8.14 -21.02
C ARG A 42 2.50 6.64 -21.05
N ILE A 43 1.73 5.85 -21.81
CA ILE A 43 1.98 4.41 -21.97
C ILE A 43 3.36 4.09 -22.59
N PHE A 44 3.87 4.96 -23.47
CA PHE A 44 5.15 4.79 -24.16
C PHE A 44 6.33 5.47 -23.46
N GLN A 45 6.06 6.44 -22.58
CA GLN A 45 7.09 7.19 -21.85
C GLN A 45 7.97 6.26 -20.99
N HIS A 46 7.46 5.11 -20.55
CA HIS A 46 8.23 4.12 -19.78
C HIS A 46 9.40 3.51 -20.57
N LEU A 47 9.38 3.54 -21.89
CA LEU A 47 10.50 3.05 -22.71
C LEU A 47 11.63 4.09 -22.81
N LYS A 48 11.28 5.38 -22.84
CA LYS A 48 12.21 6.51 -23.11
C LYS A 48 13.09 6.91 -21.91
N CYS A 49 12.69 6.60 -20.68
CA CYS A 49 13.45 6.96 -19.47
C CYS A 49 14.43 5.88 -18.98
N SER A 50 14.57 4.76 -19.70
CA SER A 50 15.41 3.64 -19.27
C SER A 50 16.92 3.87 -19.40
N GLU A 51 17.36 4.98 -20.03
CA GLU A 51 18.76 5.25 -20.36
C GLU A 51 19.53 6.11 -19.32
N ASN A 52 18.87 6.72 -18.32
CA ASN A 52 19.51 7.76 -17.47
C ASN A 52 19.37 7.55 -15.94
N ILE A 53 19.48 6.33 -15.41
CA ILE A 53 19.48 6.14 -13.95
C ILE A 53 20.84 5.54 -13.52
N LEU A 54 21.66 6.41 -12.94
CA LEU A 54 22.83 6.09 -12.13
C LEU A 54 22.40 5.96 -10.66
N ASP A 55 22.92 4.91 -10.02
CA ASP A 55 22.95 4.51 -8.61
C ASP A 55 22.14 5.25 -7.53
N ASP A 56 21.60 4.40 -6.65
CA ASP A 56 21.36 4.57 -5.21
C ASP A 56 19.98 5.10 -4.78
N ASP A 57 18.91 4.38 -5.13
CA ASP A 57 17.76 4.10 -4.23
C ASP A 57 16.79 3.12 -4.92
N GLU A 58 16.58 1.91 -4.34
CA GLU A 58 15.60 0.89 -4.79
C GLU A 58 14.16 1.46 -4.82
N THR A 59 13.84 2.22 -5.86
CA THR A 59 12.54 2.82 -6.13
C THR A 59 11.81 1.99 -7.18
N ASP A 60 10.47 2.00 -7.21
CA ASP A 60 9.73 1.20 -8.20
C ASP A 60 9.92 1.60 -9.67
N LEU A 61 10.57 2.73 -9.89
CA LEU A 61 11.10 3.07 -11.20
C LEU A 61 12.18 2.06 -11.62
N GLU A 62 13.10 1.69 -10.73
CA GLU A 62 14.22 0.78 -11.03
C GLU A 62 13.76 -0.64 -11.35
N LEU A 63 12.86 -1.22 -10.55
CA LEU A 63 12.32 -2.57 -10.78
C LEU A 63 11.60 -2.67 -12.14
N ARG A 64 10.84 -1.63 -12.48
CA ARG A 64 10.13 -1.54 -13.76
C ARG A 64 11.09 -1.38 -14.93
N PHE A 65 12.07 -0.47 -14.84
CA PHE A 65 13.06 -0.29 -15.91
C PHE A 65 13.92 -1.53 -16.09
N LYS A 66 14.31 -2.20 -15.01
CA LYS A 66 15.02 -3.48 -15.07
C LYS A 66 14.22 -4.51 -15.86
N ARG A 67 12.92 -4.66 -15.58
CA ARG A 67 12.05 -5.58 -16.32
C ARG A 67 11.99 -5.25 -17.81
N ILE A 68 11.84 -3.98 -18.17
CA ILE A 68 11.81 -3.51 -19.57
C ILE A 68 13.15 -3.82 -20.27
N ARG A 69 14.28 -3.50 -19.64
CA ARG A 69 15.62 -3.78 -20.19
C ARG A 69 15.83 -5.28 -20.40
N ASP A 70 15.39 -6.12 -19.48
CA ASP A 70 15.53 -7.57 -19.59
C ASP A 70 14.70 -8.15 -20.75
N ILE A 71 13.52 -7.59 -21.03
CA ILE A 71 12.70 -7.94 -22.20
C ILE A 71 13.43 -7.54 -23.50
N GLN A 72 13.97 -6.32 -23.54
CA GLN A 72 14.70 -5.80 -24.70
C GLN A 72 15.98 -6.58 -25.00
N LYS A 73 16.71 -7.06 -23.97
CA LYS A 73 17.88 -7.93 -24.13
C LYS A 73 17.55 -9.26 -24.83
N CYS A 74 16.31 -9.72 -24.72
CA CYS A 74 15.82 -10.89 -25.45
C CYS A 74 15.38 -10.57 -26.90
N GLY A 75 15.55 -9.34 -27.37
CA GLY A 75 15.08 -8.90 -28.68
C GLY A 75 13.55 -8.75 -28.77
N LEU A 76 12.87 -8.68 -27.62
CA LEU A 76 11.42 -8.58 -27.54
C LEU A 76 10.98 -7.17 -27.15
N ASN A 77 9.72 -6.84 -27.45
CA ASN A 77 9.11 -5.58 -27.07
C ASN A 77 8.02 -5.80 -26.02
N VAL A 78 7.94 -4.87 -25.07
CA VAL A 78 6.85 -4.84 -24.08
C VAL A 78 5.50 -4.76 -24.79
N ILE A 79 4.55 -5.59 -24.37
CA ILE A 79 3.18 -5.55 -24.91
C ILE A 79 2.39 -4.51 -24.11
N HIS A 80 1.83 -3.53 -24.82
CA HIS A 80 1.01 -2.47 -24.26
C HIS A 80 -0.48 -2.82 -24.46
N ILE A 81 -1.26 -2.88 -23.38
CA ILE A 81 -2.72 -3.12 -23.48
C ILE A 81 -3.48 -2.00 -22.80
N ILE A 82 -4.33 -1.30 -23.54
CA ILE A 82 -5.32 -0.37 -22.99
C ILE A 82 -6.59 -1.17 -22.62
N HIS A 83 -7.01 -1.09 -21.36
CA HIS A 83 -8.21 -1.78 -20.84
C HIS A 83 -9.47 -0.97 -21.07
N ARG A 84 -9.37 0.33 -20.81
CA ARG A 84 -10.44 1.32 -20.90
C ARG A 84 -9.83 2.66 -21.30
N HIS A 85 -10.52 3.41 -22.15
CA HIS A 85 -10.14 4.75 -22.62
C HIS A 85 -11.38 5.64 -22.72
N GLY A 86 -11.19 6.93 -23.02
CA GLY A 86 -12.25 7.93 -23.06
C GLY A 86 -12.79 8.30 -21.68
N LEU A 87 -11.99 8.07 -20.63
CA LEU A 87 -12.40 8.25 -19.24
C LEU A 87 -12.12 9.67 -18.75
N ASP A 88 -12.86 10.09 -17.73
CA ASP A 88 -12.41 11.16 -16.85
C ASP A 88 -11.32 10.65 -15.89
N SER A 89 -10.57 11.58 -15.29
CA SER A 89 -9.45 11.25 -14.41
C SER A 89 -9.83 10.46 -13.16
N SER A 90 -11.05 10.68 -12.63
CA SER A 90 -11.55 10.02 -11.41
C SER A 90 -11.98 8.59 -11.69
N THR A 91 -12.69 8.36 -12.80
CA THR A 91 -13.08 7.00 -13.22
C THR A 91 -11.86 6.16 -13.55
N ALA A 92 -10.90 6.72 -14.31
CA ALA A 92 -9.65 6.03 -14.60
C ALA A 92 -8.86 5.65 -13.35
N PHE A 93 -8.95 6.46 -12.30
CA PHE A 93 -8.31 6.19 -11.02
C PHE A 93 -8.91 4.97 -10.30
N HIS A 94 -10.25 4.86 -10.26
CA HIS A 94 -10.90 3.69 -9.66
C HIS A 94 -10.65 2.40 -10.45
N ILE A 95 -10.60 2.48 -11.78
CA ILE A 95 -10.31 1.33 -12.64
C ILE A 95 -8.85 0.88 -12.46
N GLU A 96 -7.90 1.81 -12.35
CA GLU A 96 -6.50 1.49 -12.04
C GLU A 96 -6.37 0.75 -10.71
N ALA A 97 -7.02 1.25 -9.65
CA ALA A 97 -7.03 0.60 -8.34
C ALA A 97 -7.60 -0.83 -8.41
N ALA A 98 -8.76 -1.01 -9.06
CA ALA A 98 -9.39 -2.32 -9.21
C ALA A 98 -8.53 -3.31 -10.01
N LEU A 99 -7.79 -2.84 -11.03
CA LEU A 99 -6.86 -3.70 -11.77
C LEU A 99 -5.62 -4.07 -10.95
N LEU A 100 -5.07 -3.14 -10.16
CA LEU A 100 -3.97 -3.46 -9.25
C LEU A 100 -4.37 -4.52 -8.22
N ASP A 101 -5.61 -4.44 -7.73
CA ASP A 101 -6.18 -5.42 -6.81
C ASP A 101 -6.35 -6.81 -7.46
N ALA A 102 -6.67 -6.86 -8.75
CA ALA A 102 -6.89 -8.10 -9.50
C ALA A 102 -5.60 -8.76 -10.02
N TYR A 103 -4.52 -7.99 -10.21
CA TYR A 103 -3.23 -8.48 -10.72
C TYR A 103 -2.13 -8.32 -9.65
N PRO A 104 -2.04 -9.26 -8.69
CA PRO A 104 -0.93 -9.27 -7.73
C PRO A 104 0.39 -9.55 -8.46
N GLY A 105 1.49 -8.90 -8.03
CA GLY A 105 2.82 -9.05 -8.65
C GLY A 105 3.26 -7.92 -9.58
N THR A 106 2.48 -6.85 -9.70
CA THR A 106 2.92 -5.64 -10.41
C THR A 106 4.09 -4.95 -9.69
N THR A 107 4.99 -4.31 -10.43
CA THR A 107 6.11 -3.52 -9.88
C THR A 107 5.65 -2.18 -9.28
N ASN A 108 4.35 -2.00 -9.02
CA ASN A 108 3.78 -0.81 -8.39
C ASN A 108 3.96 -0.96 -6.86
N VAL A 109 4.90 -0.26 -6.23
CA VAL A 109 5.12 -0.26 -4.77
C VAL A 109 3.97 0.44 -4.05
N VAL A 110 3.34 1.42 -4.69
CA VAL A 110 2.10 2.01 -4.18
C VAL A 110 0.94 1.12 -4.62
N GLY A 111 0.53 0.19 -3.74
CA GLY A 111 -0.74 -0.52 -3.90
C GLY A 111 -1.87 0.48 -4.20
N GLY A 112 -2.89 0.02 -4.95
CA GLY A 112 -3.96 0.87 -5.48
C GLY A 112 -4.37 1.96 -4.49
N HIS A 113 -4.38 3.21 -4.95
CA HIS A 113 -4.85 4.32 -4.13
C HIS A 113 -6.26 3.99 -3.59
N TYR A 114 -6.51 4.32 -2.31
CA TYR A 114 -7.70 3.91 -1.54
C TYR A 114 -7.80 2.43 -1.14
N SER A 115 -6.77 1.59 -1.35
CA SER A 115 -6.75 0.19 -0.86
C SER A 115 -7.18 0.04 0.61
N ASN A 116 -6.80 0.97 1.49
CA ASN A 116 -7.21 0.96 2.90
C ASN A 116 -8.71 1.24 3.15
N ASP A 117 -9.37 1.96 2.22
CA ASP A 117 -10.74 2.43 2.41
C ASP A 117 -11.76 1.69 1.56
N THR A 118 -11.42 1.39 0.30
CA THR A 118 -12.30 0.79 -0.70
C THR A 118 -11.60 -0.33 -1.49
N GLY A 119 -10.49 -0.87 -0.97
CA GLY A 119 -9.84 -2.04 -1.55
C GLY A 119 -10.67 -3.32 -1.36
N PRO A 120 -10.12 -4.47 -1.75
CA PRO A 120 -10.85 -5.73 -1.76
C PRO A 120 -11.29 -6.16 -0.37
N MET A 121 -12.58 -6.47 -0.25
CA MET A 121 -13.21 -7.01 0.96
C MET A 121 -14.26 -8.04 0.58
N ASN A 122 -14.36 -9.12 1.35
CA ASN A 122 -15.48 -10.04 1.23
C ASN A 122 -16.76 -9.42 1.84
N ALA A 123 -17.92 -10.03 1.54
CA ALA A 123 -19.21 -9.50 1.99
C ALA A 123 -19.34 -9.39 3.53
N TYR A 124 -18.71 -10.31 4.26
CA TYR A 124 -18.69 -10.28 5.72
C TYR A 124 -17.84 -9.13 6.27
N GLU A 125 -16.65 -8.90 5.70
CA GLU A 125 -15.79 -7.76 6.05
C GLU A 125 -16.48 -6.42 5.77
N ILE A 126 -17.20 -6.31 4.65
CA ILE A 126 -18.02 -5.14 4.32
C ILE A 126 -19.09 -4.94 5.40
N LEU A 127 -19.85 -5.99 5.72
CA LEU A 127 -20.88 -5.94 6.76
C LEU A 127 -20.30 -5.48 8.11
N MET A 128 -19.18 -6.08 8.53
CA MET A 128 -18.50 -5.73 9.77
C MET A 128 -18.02 -4.27 9.75
N ARG A 129 -17.42 -3.82 8.64
CA ARG A 129 -16.91 -2.46 8.51
C ARG A 129 -18.00 -1.40 8.64
N TYR A 130 -19.15 -1.63 8.01
CA TYR A 130 -20.24 -0.65 7.99
C TYR A 130 -21.18 -0.75 9.21
N LYS A 131 -21.24 -1.91 9.89
CA LYS A 131 -21.94 -2.05 11.17
C LYS A 131 -21.11 -1.61 12.38
N ALA A 132 -19.79 -1.58 12.27
CA ALA A 132 -18.91 -1.23 13.38
C ALA A 132 -19.16 0.21 13.86
N GLU A 133 -19.48 0.33 15.15
CA GLU A 133 -19.58 1.61 15.82
C GLU A 133 -18.21 2.29 15.93
N PRO A 134 -18.14 3.63 15.87
CA PRO A 134 -16.90 4.34 16.09
C PRO A 134 -16.42 4.19 17.54
N ALA A 135 -15.14 3.85 17.71
CA ALA A 135 -14.52 3.76 19.02
C ALA A 135 -14.42 5.13 19.69
N GLU A 136 -14.85 5.23 20.95
CA GLU A 136 -14.56 6.40 21.77
C GLU A 136 -13.16 6.23 22.39
N ILE A 137 -12.19 7.04 21.98
CA ILE A 137 -10.80 6.93 22.46
C ILE A 137 -10.68 7.62 23.82
N LYS A 138 -10.65 6.81 24.89
CA LYS A 138 -10.58 7.26 26.29
C LYS A 138 -9.17 7.30 26.87
N HIS A 139 -8.22 6.66 26.19
CA HIS A 139 -6.85 6.47 26.67
C HIS A 139 -5.84 7.12 25.73
N ASN A 140 -4.61 7.32 26.22
CA ASN A 140 -3.48 7.65 25.38
C ASN A 140 -3.13 6.45 24.50
N VAL A 141 -3.31 6.55 23.20
CA VAL A 141 -3.12 5.44 22.27
C VAL A 141 -2.23 5.79 21.09
N VAL A 142 -1.44 4.80 20.66
CA VAL A 142 -0.86 4.76 19.32
C VAL A 142 -1.72 3.86 18.45
N LEU A 143 -2.20 4.39 17.33
CA LEU A 143 -2.97 3.67 16.32
C LEU A 143 -2.02 3.25 15.20
N ILE A 144 -1.92 1.96 14.92
CA ILE A 144 -1.01 1.41 13.91
C ILE A 144 -1.81 0.60 12.88
N ASN A 145 -1.75 1.00 11.61
CA ASN A 145 -2.37 0.27 10.51
C ASN A 145 -1.45 -0.87 10.03
N ILE A 146 -1.94 -2.10 10.10
CA ILE A 146 -1.20 -3.34 9.77
C ILE A 146 -1.59 -3.95 8.41
N ASN A 147 -2.34 -3.23 7.56
CA ASN A 147 -2.79 -3.72 6.24
C ASN A 147 -1.66 -4.25 5.33
N ARG A 148 -0.41 -3.78 5.54
CA ARG A 148 0.77 -4.17 4.75
C ARG A 148 1.58 -5.31 5.36
N THR A 149 1.30 -5.67 6.61
CA THR A 149 2.05 -6.67 7.38
C THR A 149 1.26 -7.96 7.61
N ILE A 150 -0.03 -7.99 7.23
CA ILE A 150 -0.85 -9.20 7.30
C ILE A 150 -0.26 -10.26 6.39
N SER A 151 0.45 -11.17 7.04
CA SER A 151 0.91 -12.47 6.56
C SER A 151 0.22 -13.53 7.44
N GLU A 152 0.54 -14.81 7.32
CA GLU A 152 0.04 -15.88 8.21
C GLU A 152 0.48 -15.75 9.70
N ARG A 153 0.90 -14.56 10.12
CA ARG A 153 1.36 -14.23 11.47
C ARG A 153 0.20 -13.71 12.31
N ASP A 154 0.31 -13.88 13.62
CA ASP A 154 -0.62 -13.30 14.57
C ASP A 154 -0.62 -11.74 14.54
N ILE A 155 -1.69 -11.13 15.06
CA ILE A 155 -1.88 -9.67 15.05
C ILE A 155 -0.76 -8.95 15.82
N TYR A 156 -0.30 -9.54 16.93
CA TYR A 156 0.75 -8.95 17.76
C TYR A 156 2.06 -8.84 16.97
N SER A 157 2.47 -9.92 16.32
CA SER A 157 3.61 -10.00 15.40
C SER A 157 3.53 -8.96 14.28
N CYS A 158 2.32 -8.70 13.75
CA CYS A 158 2.11 -7.71 12.70
C CYS A 158 2.22 -6.25 13.19
N VAL A 159 1.92 -5.99 14.46
CA VAL A 159 1.86 -4.62 15.03
C VAL A 159 3.09 -4.25 15.86
N ARG A 160 3.87 -5.22 16.35
CA ARG A 160 4.93 -4.97 17.33
C ARG A 160 6.18 -4.25 16.77
N PHE A 161 6.54 -4.41 15.49
CA PHE A 161 7.63 -3.69 14.79
C PHE A 161 7.44 -3.83 13.26
N ALA A 162 8.21 -3.19 12.36
CA ALA A 162 9.22 -2.15 12.53
C ALA A 162 8.71 -0.83 11.95
N TRP A 163 8.44 0.11 12.83
CA TRP A 163 7.69 1.32 12.53
C TRP A 163 8.59 2.55 12.52
N LYS A 164 8.44 3.41 11.51
CA LYS A 164 9.05 4.75 11.51
C LYS A 164 8.14 5.68 12.30
N LEU A 165 8.43 5.82 13.60
CA LEU A 165 7.60 6.56 14.55
C LEU A 165 8.43 7.49 15.43
N ASP A 166 7.73 8.44 16.05
CA ASP A 166 8.27 9.27 17.12
C ASP A 166 8.16 8.49 18.44
N VAL A 167 9.32 8.09 18.99
CA VAL A 167 9.41 7.23 20.17
C VAL A 167 9.00 7.96 21.45
N ASP A 168 9.26 9.27 21.56
CA ASP A 168 8.91 10.04 22.76
C ASP A 168 7.40 10.25 22.85
N ARG A 169 6.75 10.37 21.69
CA ARG A 169 5.29 10.32 21.58
C ARG A 169 4.74 8.93 21.87
N ALA A 170 5.39 7.88 21.39
CA ALA A 170 4.93 6.51 21.58
C ALA A 170 5.02 6.06 23.05
N ARG A 171 6.05 6.49 23.77
CA ARG A 171 6.23 6.24 25.22
C ARG A 171 5.13 6.81 26.11
N LYS A 172 4.39 7.83 25.63
CA LYS A 172 3.26 8.42 26.35
C LYS A 172 1.95 7.63 26.18
N ALA A 173 1.92 6.66 25.28
CA ALA A 173 0.73 5.86 25.04
C ALA A 173 0.60 4.75 26.08
N GLU A 174 -0.61 4.61 26.62
CA GLU A 174 -1.02 3.52 27.49
C GLU A 174 -1.31 2.25 26.67
N TYR A 175 -1.82 2.40 25.44
CA TYR A 175 -2.15 1.27 24.58
C TYR A 175 -1.74 1.49 23.12
N VAL A 176 -1.50 0.38 22.42
CA VAL A 176 -1.35 0.32 20.97
C VAL A 176 -2.59 -0.36 20.38
N LEU A 177 -3.25 0.33 19.45
CA LEU A 177 -4.41 -0.19 18.71
C LEU A 177 -3.96 -0.66 17.33
N ALA A 178 -4.03 -1.97 17.09
CA ALA A 178 -3.80 -2.56 15.77
C ALA A 178 -5.04 -2.36 14.90
N ILE A 179 -4.85 -1.81 13.70
CA ILE A 179 -5.92 -1.47 12.79
C ILE A 179 -5.76 -2.23 11.49
N GLU A 180 -6.82 -2.92 11.10
CA GLU A 180 -6.97 -3.55 9.80
C GLU A 180 -8.21 -2.99 9.12
N LYS A 181 -8.06 -2.52 7.87
CA LYS A 181 -9.17 -1.99 7.04
C LYS A 181 -10.08 -1.02 7.82
N GLY A 182 -9.48 -0.19 8.68
CA GLY A 182 -10.18 0.83 9.47
C GLY A 182 -10.96 0.33 10.69
N ILE A 183 -10.81 -0.94 11.06
CA ILE A 183 -11.35 -1.61 12.24
C ILE A 183 -10.21 -1.94 13.21
N ILE A 184 -10.45 -1.77 14.50
CA ILE A 184 -9.51 -2.15 15.54
C ILE A 184 -9.62 -3.65 15.75
N VAL A 185 -8.53 -4.37 15.49
CA VAL A 185 -8.47 -5.84 15.56
C VAL A 185 -7.60 -6.35 16.71
N GLY A 186 -6.81 -5.47 17.33
CA GLY A 186 -6.00 -5.82 18.51
C GLY A 186 -5.71 -4.61 19.38
N VAL A 187 -5.54 -4.86 20.67
CA VAL A 187 -5.28 -3.85 21.70
C VAL A 187 -4.18 -4.37 22.62
N PHE A 188 -3.06 -3.65 22.66
CA PHE A 188 -1.87 -4.10 23.36
C PHE A 188 -1.37 -3.04 24.33
N LYS A 189 -0.82 -3.48 25.45
CA LYS A 189 -0.12 -2.63 26.42
C LYS A 189 1.38 -2.64 26.10
N PRO A 190 1.97 -1.52 25.62
CA PRO A 190 3.40 -1.46 25.39
C PRO A 190 4.14 -1.37 26.73
N LEU A 191 5.03 -2.33 27.01
CA LEU A 191 5.86 -2.34 28.22
C LEU A 191 7.20 -1.64 27.97
N LYS A 192 7.79 -1.83 26.79
CA LYS A 192 9.06 -1.23 26.39
C LYS A 192 9.05 -0.87 24.91
N TRP A 193 9.63 0.28 24.56
CA TRP A 193 9.88 0.69 23.19
C TRP A 193 11.36 0.57 22.87
N GLU A 194 11.69 -0.19 21.84
CA GLU A 194 13.06 -0.52 21.46
C GLU A 194 13.30 -0.25 19.97
N LEU A 195 14.56 -0.04 19.59
CA LEU A 195 14.94 -0.02 18.19
C LEU A 195 14.68 -1.39 17.56
N ALA A 196 14.15 -1.40 16.34
CA ALA A 196 13.91 -2.62 15.57
C ALA A 196 15.25 -3.28 15.20
N ARG A 197 15.75 -4.17 16.06
CA ARG A 197 17.03 -4.87 15.96
C ARG A 197 16.84 -6.34 16.30
N LYS A 198 17.63 -7.23 15.70
CA LYS A 198 17.63 -8.68 15.96
C LYS A 198 17.69 -9.05 17.45
N GLN A 199 18.40 -8.26 18.27
CA GLN A 199 18.49 -8.50 19.72
C GLN A 199 17.15 -8.41 20.46
N TYR A 200 16.20 -7.61 19.96
CA TYR A 200 14.88 -7.41 20.58
C TYR A 200 13.75 -8.03 19.74
N PHE A 201 13.97 -8.13 18.43
CA PHE A 201 13.04 -8.67 17.45
C PHE A 201 13.82 -9.65 16.55
N PRO A 202 14.04 -10.90 17.00
CA PRO A 202 14.86 -11.89 16.29
C PRO A 202 14.45 -12.14 14.84
N GLU A 203 13.15 -12.01 14.55
CA GLU A 203 12.57 -12.17 13.23
C GLU A 203 12.79 -10.95 12.30
N PHE A 204 13.40 -9.87 12.79
CA PHE A 204 13.70 -8.70 11.99
C PHE A 204 14.99 -8.91 11.20
N GLU A 205 14.86 -9.16 9.90
CA GLU A 205 15.98 -9.36 8.99
C GLU A 205 16.62 -8.05 8.49
N GLY A 206 15.98 -6.91 8.74
CA GLY A 206 16.45 -5.61 8.28
C GLY A 206 17.61 -5.02 9.10
N HIS A 207 18.35 -4.12 8.47
CA HIS A 207 19.41 -3.33 9.10
C HIS A 207 19.04 -1.84 9.03
N THR A 208 18.23 -1.35 9.98
CA THR A 208 17.93 0.09 10.05
C THR A 208 17.86 0.60 11.48
N ASN A 209 18.55 1.70 11.75
CA ASN A 209 18.52 2.40 13.04
C ASN A 209 17.38 3.42 13.14
N LYS A 210 16.45 3.46 12.17
CA LYS A 210 15.40 4.48 12.08
C LYS A 210 13.99 3.94 12.37
N ARG A 211 13.88 2.67 12.76
CA ARG A 211 12.58 2.02 13.05
C ARG A 211 12.56 1.50 14.47
N TYR A 212 11.38 1.57 15.08
CA TYR A 212 11.11 1.15 16.44
C TYR A 212 10.04 0.06 16.47
N GLY A 213 10.04 -0.68 17.56
CA GLY A 213 8.97 -1.58 17.93
C GLY A 213 8.68 -1.50 19.42
N PHE A 214 7.67 -2.24 19.86
CA PHE A 214 7.38 -2.39 21.28
C PHE A 214 7.36 -3.87 21.68
N ILE A 215 7.81 -4.12 22.91
CA ILE A 215 7.59 -5.37 23.62
C ILE A 215 6.42 -5.10 24.56
N GLY A 216 5.41 -5.95 24.52
CA GLY A 216 4.15 -5.73 25.20
C GLY A 216 3.31 -6.98 25.25
N GLU A 217 2.14 -6.83 25.83
CA GLU A 217 1.16 -7.88 26.06
C GLU A 217 -0.20 -7.42 25.57
N GLU A 218 -1.15 -8.35 25.42
CA GLU A 218 -2.54 -7.97 25.21
C GLU A 218 -3.06 -7.14 26.38
N ALA A 219 -3.89 -6.15 26.09
CA ALA A 219 -4.59 -5.44 27.15
C ALA A 219 -5.56 -6.39 27.86
N ASN A 220 -5.94 -6.08 29.10
CA ASN A 220 -6.97 -6.85 29.80
C ASN A 220 -8.33 -6.78 29.07
N GLU A 221 -9.22 -7.73 29.36
CA GLU A 221 -10.50 -7.89 28.66
C GLU A 221 -11.37 -6.63 28.71
N ASP A 222 -11.38 -5.92 29.84
CA ASP A 222 -12.10 -4.66 29.99
C ASP A 222 -11.68 -3.64 28.95
N ILE A 223 -10.38 -3.46 28.75
CA ILE A 223 -9.84 -2.50 27.78
C ILE A 223 -10.02 -3.01 26.35
N GLN A 224 -9.87 -4.32 26.12
CA GLN A 224 -10.14 -4.90 24.80
C GLN A 224 -11.59 -4.66 24.35
N SER A 225 -12.55 -4.87 25.25
CA SER A 225 -13.99 -4.69 24.98
C SER A 225 -14.36 -3.26 24.57
N LEU A 226 -13.58 -2.26 25.01
CA LEU A 226 -13.80 -0.86 24.64
C LEU A 226 -13.48 -0.57 23.17
N TYR A 227 -12.62 -1.37 22.53
CA TYR A 227 -12.02 -1.00 21.25
C TYR A 227 -12.12 -2.06 20.15
N ILE A 228 -12.00 -3.35 20.48
CA ILE A 228 -12.01 -4.42 19.47
C ILE A 228 -13.31 -4.40 18.66
N ARG A 229 -13.20 -4.65 17.35
CA ARG A 229 -14.30 -4.61 16.36
C ARG A 229 -14.98 -3.25 16.20
N LYS A 230 -14.51 -2.21 16.88
CA LYS A 230 -14.95 -0.84 16.64
C LYS A 230 -14.14 -0.21 15.52
N ARG A 231 -14.77 0.72 14.81
CA ARG A 231 -14.12 1.47 13.74
C ARG A 231 -13.35 2.64 14.33
N ILE A 232 -12.22 2.98 13.73
CA ILE A 232 -11.49 4.18 14.17
C ILE A 232 -12.32 5.46 13.99
N PRO A 233 -12.25 6.43 14.91
CA PRO A 233 -12.90 7.73 14.75
C PRO A 233 -12.60 8.41 13.41
N GLU A 234 -13.56 9.17 12.90
CA GLU A 234 -13.45 9.87 11.63
C GLU A 234 -12.28 10.86 11.60
N LYS A 235 -11.95 11.50 12.73
CA LYS A 235 -10.77 12.37 12.88
C LYS A 235 -9.44 11.68 12.52
N PHE A 236 -9.38 10.35 12.60
CA PHE A 236 -8.22 9.56 12.21
C PHE A 236 -8.30 9.01 10.78
N ARG A 237 -9.37 9.24 10.02
CA ARG A 237 -9.60 8.70 8.66
C ARG A 237 -9.24 9.66 7.53
N LYS A 238 -8.23 10.52 7.71
CA LYS A 238 -7.79 11.43 6.63
C LYS A 238 -7.45 10.64 5.37
N LYS A 239 -8.21 10.86 4.29
CA LYS A 239 -8.00 10.26 2.96
C LYS A 239 -6.57 10.57 2.49
N GLY A 240 -5.87 9.56 2.00
CA GLY A 240 -4.52 9.71 1.45
C GLY A 240 -3.38 9.83 2.46
N ALA A 241 -3.65 9.68 3.77
CA ALA A 241 -2.57 9.64 4.77
C ALA A 241 -1.72 8.36 4.59
N ALA A 242 -0.52 8.53 4.03
CA ALA A 242 0.42 7.44 3.79
C ALA A 242 1.06 6.89 5.08
N ASN A 243 1.07 7.68 6.16
CA ASN A 243 1.65 7.26 7.44
C ASN A 243 0.71 6.27 8.16
N PRO A 244 1.14 5.01 8.39
CA PRO A 244 0.31 4.02 9.07
C PRO A 244 0.08 4.32 10.56
N ILE A 245 0.77 5.32 11.12
CA ILE A 245 0.83 5.57 12.56
C ILE A 245 0.15 6.88 12.90
N LYS A 246 -0.73 6.84 13.90
CA LYS A 246 -1.42 8.01 14.45
C LYS A 246 -1.33 7.96 15.97
N TYR A 247 -1.39 9.13 16.58
CA TYR A 247 -1.36 9.26 18.04
C TYR A 247 -2.63 9.98 18.49
N SER A 248 -3.21 9.50 19.57
CA SER A 248 -4.29 10.16 20.28
C SER A 248 -3.91 10.20 21.75
N TYR A 249 -3.87 11.38 22.33
CA TYR A 249 -3.74 11.51 23.78
C TYR A 249 -5.08 11.96 24.31
N GLY A 250 -5.55 11.31 25.39
CA GLY A 250 -6.69 11.77 26.15
C GLY A 250 -6.50 13.24 26.51
N ARG A 251 -7.55 14.03 26.32
CA ARG A 251 -7.69 15.30 27.02
C ARG A 251 -8.33 15.01 28.36
#